data_AF-A0A3A0DU56-F1
#
_entry.id   AF-A0A3A0DU56-F1
#
_cell.length_a   1.000
_cell.length_b   1.000
_cell.length_c   1.000
_cell.angle_alpha   90.00
_cell.angle_beta   90.00
_cell.angle_gamma   90.00
#
_symmetry.space_group_name_H-M   'P 1'
#
loop_
_entity.id
_entity.type
_entity.pdbx_description
1 polymer ?
#
loop_
_entity_poly.entity_id
_entity_poly.type
_entity_poly.pdbx_seq_one_letter_code
_entity_poly.pdbx_strand_id
1 'polypeptide(L)'
;MPVNIGNPDEFTIRQLAELTLELTGSKAKLVNRPLPADDPAQRKPDITLARQRLGWEPTVKLREGLAKTIEWFRSIDLRHYRAPTPNY
;
A
#
# COMPACT_ATOMS: atom_id res chain seq x y z
N MET A 1 -19.87 7.88 16.30
CA MET A 1 -18.71 8.52 15.64
C MET A 1 -18.11 7.55 14.65
N PRO A 2 -17.58 8.01 13.51
CA PRO A 2 -16.81 7.15 12.61
C PRO A 2 -15.54 6.63 13.31
N VAL A 3 -15.09 5.42 12.96
CA VAL A 3 -13.85 4.81 13.47
C VAL A 3 -12.87 4.66 12.31
N ASN A 4 -11.71 5.31 12.41
CA ASN A 4 -10.66 5.18 11.40
C ASN A 4 -10.02 3.80 11.47
N ILE A 5 -9.93 3.11 10.33
CA ILE A 5 -9.22 1.84 10.17
C ILE A 5 -8.13 2.05 9.13
N GLY A 6 -6.87 1.94 9.56
CA GLY A 6 -5.73 2.15 8.68
C GLY A 6 -4.40 1.93 9.41
N ASN A 7 -3.30 2.12 8.69
CA ASN A 7 -1.96 1.96 9.24
C ASN A 7 -1.35 3.34 9.61
N PRO A 8 -0.99 3.59 10.88
CA PRO A 8 -0.37 4.85 11.29
C PRO A 8 1.13 4.93 10.96
N ASP A 9 1.75 3.81 10.56
CA ASP A 9 3.15 3.77 10.13
C ASP A 9 3.29 4.49 8.77
N GLU A 10 3.99 5.63 8.76
CA GLU A 10 4.17 6.44 7.55
C GLU A 10 5.37 5.98 6.71
N PHE A 11 5.22 6.12 5.40
CA PHE A 11 6.27 5.94 4.41
C PHE A 11 5.95 6.79 3.17
N THR A 12 6.98 7.16 2.42
CA THR A 12 6.84 7.90 1.17
C THR A 12 6.54 6.97 0.00
N ILE A 13 5.94 7.50 -1.08
CA ILE A 13 5.78 6.77 -2.36
C ILE A 13 7.13 6.29 -2.90
N ARG A 14 8.19 7.07 -2.69
CA ARG A 14 9.56 6.69 -3.07
C ARG A 14 10.03 5.43 -2.32
N GLN A 15 9.87 5.40 -0.99
CA GLN A 15 10.24 4.24 -0.18
C GLN A 15 9.44 3.00 -0.57
N LEU A 16 8.15 3.14 -0.87
CA LEU A 16 7.33 2.04 -1.38
C LEU A 16 7.87 1.50 -2.71
N ALA A 17 8.24 2.40 -3.63
CA ALA A 17 8.76 2.03 -4.94
C ALA A 17 10.14 1.34 -4.83
N GLU A 18 11.04 1.87 -4.00
CA GLU A 18 12.36 1.28 -3.71
C GLU A 18 12.22 -0.13 -3.10
N LEU A 19 11.35 -0.28 -2.09
CA LEU A 19 11.09 -1.58 -1.46
C LEU A 19 10.47 -2.58 -2.45
N THR A 20 9.61 -2.12 -3.36
CA THR A 20 9.04 -2.98 -4.41
C THR A 20 10.13 -3.48 -5.36
N LEU A 21 11.06 -2.62 -5.79
CA LEU A 21 12.20 -3.04 -6.62
C LEU A 21 13.08 -4.05 -5.90
N GLU A 22 13.38 -3.80 -4.63
CA GLU A 22 14.17 -4.68 -3.78
C GLU A 22 13.54 -6.08 -3.69
N LEU A 23 12.26 -6.17 -3.31
CA LEU A 23 11.57 -7.44 -3.09
C LEU A 23 11.28 -8.22 -4.38
N THR A 24 11.11 -7.51 -5.50
CA THR A 24 10.88 -8.15 -6.80
C THR A 24 12.17 -8.59 -7.49
N GLY A 25 13.32 -8.00 -7.11
CA GLY A 25 14.59 -8.14 -7.85
C GLY A 25 14.57 -7.45 -9.21
N SER A 26 13.64 -6.52 -9.44
CA SER A 26 13.45 -5.84 -10.72
C SER A 26 14.58 -4.84 -11.00
N LYS A 27 14.98 -4.74 -12.28
CA LYS A 27 15.94 -3.73 -12.77
C LYS A 27 15.25 -2.48 -13.35
N ALA A 28 13.95 -2.33 -13.12
CA ALA A 28 13.22 -1.15 -13.58
C ALA A 28 13.79 0.12 -12.95
N LYS A 29 13.77 1.22 -13.72
CA LYS A 29 14.23 2.52 -13.26
C LYS A 29 13.08 3.31 -12.65
N LEU A 30 13.32 3.94 -11.50
CA LEU A 30 12.39 4.91 -10.94
C LEU A 30 12.44 6.19 -11.77
N VAL A 31 11.26 6.71 -12.13
CA VAL A 31 11.10 7.97 -12.86
C VAL A 31 10.21 8.88 -12.01
N ASN A 32 10.70 10.08 -11.72
CA ASN A 32 9.93 11.08 -11.00
C ASN A 32 9.00 11.81 -11.98
N ARG A 33 7.73 11.96 -11.60
CA ARG A 33 6.74 12.76 -12.32
C ARG A 33 6.12 13.78 -11.36
N PRO A 34 5.57 14.90 -11.88
CA PRO A 34 4.86 15.85 -11.05
C PRO A 34 3.70 15.20 -10.29
N LEU A 35 3.43 15.68 -9.08
CA LEU A 35 2.26 15.27 -8.30
C LEU A 35 0.97 15.79 -8.99
N PRO A 36 -0.07 14.97 -9.15
CA PRO A 36 -1.39 15.45 -9.58
C PRO A 36 -1.92 16.54 -8.62
N ALA A 37 -2.64 17.53 -9.15
CA ALA A 37 -3.08 18.68 -8.34
C ALA A 37 -3.98 18.29 -7.16
N ASP A 38 -4.76 17.20 -7.29
CA ASP A 38 -5.74 16.75 -6.29
C ASP A 38 -5.19 15.67 -5.33
N ASP A 39 -3.92 15.27 -5.47
CA ASP A 39 -3.34 14.22 -4.64
C ASP A 39 -2.86 14.78 -3.28
N PRO A 40 -3.33 14.23 -2.16
CA PRO A 40 -2.87 14.65 -0.84
C PRO A 40 -1.42 14.23 -0.60
N ALA A 41 -0.60 15.16 -0.12
CA ALA A 41 0.83 14.92 0.12
C ALA A 41 1.12 14.05 1.36
N GLN A 42 0.18 13.93 2.30
CA GLN A 42 0.34 13.16 3.53
C GLN A 42 -0.96 12.45 3.91
N ARG A 43 -0.83 11.20 4.38
CA ARG A 43 -1.94 10.41 4.92
C ARG A 43 -1.46 9.63 6.13
N LYS A 44 -1.97 9.99 7.32
CA LYS A 44 -1.71 9.28 8.57
C LYS A 44 -2.99 9.20 9.40
N PRO A 45 -3.66 8.02 9.47
CA PRO A 45 -4.89 7.90 10.24
C PRO A 45 -4.59 7.90 11.75
N ASP A 46 -5.35 8.69 12.52
CA ASP A 46 -5.44 8.49 13.97
C ASP A 46 -6.36 7.30 14.25
N ILE A 47 -5.78 6.22 14.79
CA ILE A 47 -6.47 4.97 15.11
C ILE A 47 -6.74 4.80 16.62
N THR A 48 -6.63 5.87 17.42
CA THR A 48 -6.86 5.84 18.88
C THR A 48 -8.23 5.24 19.21
N LEU A 49 -9.26 5.61 18.47
CA LEU A 49 -10.61 5.11 18.70
C LEU A 49 -10.74 3.60 18.40
N ALA A 50 -10.06 3.11 17.36
CA ALA A 50 -10.09 1.69 16.99
C ALA A 50 -9.40 0.83 18.05
N ARG A 51 -8.25 1.28 18.58
CA ARG A 51 -7.56 0.62 19.69
C ARG A 51 -8.42 0.55 20.94
N GLN A 52 -9.01 1.67 21.35
CA GLN A 52 -9.76 1.77 22.60
C GLN A 52 -11.10 1.02 22.56
N ARG A 53 -11.82 1.10 21.43
CA ARG A 53 -13.21 0.58 21.36
C ARG A 53 -13.30 -0.81 20.76
N LEU A 54 -12.37 -1.16 19.87
CA LEU A 54 -12.39 -2.44 19.15
C LEU A 54 -11.25 -3.38 19.56
N GLY A 55 -10.28 -2.90 20.34
CA GLY A 55 -9.04 -3.65 20.58
C GLY A 55 -8.26 -3.92 19.29
N TRP A 56 -8.49 -3.10 18.26
CA TRP A 56 -7.96 -3.33 16.91
C TRP A 56 -6.75 -2.45 16.63
N GLU A 57 -5.74 -3.05 16.01
CA GLU A 57 -4.64 -2.34 15.36
C GLU A 57 -4.04 -3.20 14.23
N PRO A 58 -3.39 -2.59 13.22
CA PRO A 58 -2.75 -3.34 12.14
C PRO A 58 -1.54 -4.13 12.65
N THR A 59 -1.51 -5.42 12.36
CA THR A 59 -0.43 -6.33 12.78
C THR A 59 0.58 -6.62 11.67
N VAL A 60 0.18 -6.46 10.41
CA VAL A 60 1.02 -6.73 9.24
C VAL A 60 1.80 -5.48 8.86
N LYS A 61 3.14 -5.57 8.87
CA LYS A 61 4.02 -4.48 8.44
C LYS A 61 4.09 -4.37 6.91
N LEU A 62 4.46 -3.19 6.40
CA LEU A 62 4.49 -2.90 4.95
C LEU A 62 5.28 -3.96 4.16
N ARG A 63 6.51 -4.27 4.59
CA ARG A 63 7.37 -5.26 3.92
C ARG A 63 6.72 -6.64 3.84
N GLU A 64 6.10 -7.08 4.94
CA GLU A 64 5.44 -8.38 5.01
C GLU A 64 4.22 -8.42 4.07
N GLY A 65 3.36 -7.41 4.14
CA GLY A 65 2.20 -7.30 3.25
C GLY A 65 2.61 -7.23 1.78
N LEU A 66 3.64 -6.46 1.46
CA LEU A 66 4.15 -6.32 0.09
C LEU A 66 4.74 -7.63 -0.44
N ALA A 67 5.49 -8.38 0.39
CA ALA A 67 6.01 -9.69 0.00
C ALA A 67 4.88 -10.67 -0.36
N LYS A 68 3.81 -10.74 0.46
CA LYS A 68 2.62 -11.56 0.19
C LYS A 68 1.91 -11.13 -1.09
N THR A 69 1.80 -9.82 -1.33
CA THR A 69 1.21 -9.28 -2.57
C THR A 69 2.04 -9.68 -3.79
N ILE A 70 3.37 -9.59 -3.72
CA ILE A 70 4.28 -9.99 -4.82
C ILE A 70 4.15 -11.49 -5.10
N GLU A 71 4.10 -12.32 -4.06
CA GLU A 71 3.90 -13.76 -4.19
C GLU A 71 2.55 -14.08 -4.86
N TRP A 72 1.49 -13.41 -4.45
CA TRP A 72 0.18 -13.55 -5.08
C TRP A 72 0.24 -13.20 -6.58
N PHE A 73 0.86 -12.07 -6.96
CA PHE A 73 1.03 -11.68 -8.36
C PHE A 73 1.87 -12.68 -9.18
N ARG A 74 2.85 -13.35 -8.55
CA ARG A 74 3.61 -14.43 -9.19
C ARG A 74 2.79 -15.70 -9.41
N SER A 75 1.76 -15.92 -8.59
CA SER A 75 0.94 -17.13 -8.64
C SER A 75 -0.22 -17.08 -9.65
N ILE A 76 -0.66 -15.88 -10.05
CA ILE A 76 -1.81 -15.71 -10.94
C ILE A 76 -1.40 -15.61 -12.40
N ASP A 77 -2.31 -16.06 -13.29
CA ASP A 77 -2.21 -15.75 -14.73
C ASP A 77 -2.86 -14.40 -15.00
N LEU A 78 -2.02 -13.39 -15.28
CA LEU A 78 -2.47 -12.03 -15.57
C LEU A 78 -3.40 -11.93 -16.79
N ARG A 79 -3.40 -12.91 -17.71
CA ARG A 79 -4.33 -12.93 -18.85
C ARG A 79 -5.78 -13.14 -18.42
N HIS A 80 -5.99 -13.77 -17.28
CA HIS A 80 -7.30 -14.00 -16.69
C HIS A 80 -7.62 -13.00 -15.56
N TYR A 81 -6.68 -12.11 -15.23
CA TYR A 81 -6.91 -11.07 -14.24
C TYR A 81 -7.90 -10.05 -14.81
N ARG A 82 -9.04 -9.92 -14.16
CA ARG A 82 -9.98 -8.82 -14.38
C ARG A 82 -9.83 -7.83 -13.23
N ALA A 83 -9.51 -6.58 -13.56
CA ALA A 83 -9.52 -5.51 -12.57
C ALA A 83 -10.91 -5.48 -11.90
N PRO A 84 -10.99 -5.42 -10.56
CA PRO A 84 -12.26 -5.38 -9.84
C PRO A 84 -13.14 -4.18 -10.25
N THR A 85 -12.51 -3.13 -10.77
CA THR A 85 -13.17 -1.90 -11.22
C THR A 85 -12.68 -1.55 -12.62
N PRO A 86 -13.54 -1.61 -13.66
CA PRO A 86 -13.14 -1.45 -15.06
C PRO A 86 -12.91 0.00 -15.51
N ASN A 87 -13.21 0.99 -14.65
CA ASN A 87 -13.16 2.40 -15.02
C ASN A 87 -12.14 3.16 -14.16
N TYR A 88 -10.93 3.30 -14.68
CA TYR A 88 -10.00 4.39 -14.35
C TYR A 88 -9.17 4.73 -15.58
#